data_AF-A0AA45RWH2-F1
#
_entry.id   AF-A0AA45RWH2-F1
#
_cell.length_a   1.000
_cell.length_b   1.000
_cell.length_c   1.000
_cell.angle_alpha   90.00
_cell.angle_beta   90.00
_cell.angle_gamma   90.00
#
_symmetry.space_group_name_H-M   'P 1'
#
loop_
_entity.id
_entity.type
_entity.pdbx_description
1 polymer ?
#
loop_
_entity_poly.entity_id
_entity_poly.type
_entity_poly.pdbx_seq_one_letter_code
_entity_poly.pdbx_strand_id
1 'polypeptide(L)'
;MLHKIHRTGAGVLGAFLTLHLFNHLLAIGSPEAHIHFMEAFRAVYRNRVVEVILLLCVASQVGSGLTFVRRRWRDRHEGLDLLQLGSGLYLAFFLLVHVGAVLAGRMQLGLDTNFYYAAAGLHVLPYRYFFMPYYFLAVLAITVHLARALHWLAHDRLGAGAMRIATTLLMVSGFTAATLIVAAFSGALYEVTVPAKYLATFVLGG
;
A
#
# COMPACT_ATOMS: atom_id res chain seq x y z
N MET A 1 5.75 -6.27 24.88
CA MET A 1 5.15 -7.28 23.97
C MET A 1 4.65 -6.65 22.67
N LEU A 2 3.76 -5.65 22.71
CA LEU A 2 3.14 -5.04 21.51
C LEU A 2 4.14 -4.51 20.45
N HIS A 3 5.20 -3.80 20.86
CA HIS A 3 6.26 -3.34 19.94
C HIS A 3 6.97 -4.48 19.21
N LYS A 4 7.20 -5.63 19.88
CA LYS A 4 7.83 -6.80 19.25
C LYS A 4 6.90 -7.40 18.19
N ILE A 5 5.63 -7.59 18.53
CA ILE A 5 4.60 -8.07 17.60
C ILE A 5 4.48 -7.15 16.38
N HIS A 6 4.40 -5.84 16.60
CA HIS A 6 4.34 -4.87 15.52
C HIS A 6 5.57 -4.96 14.60
N ARG A 7 6.78 -4.99 15.16
CA ARG A 7 8.01 -5.10 14.37
C ARG A 7 8.13 -6.42 13.61
N THR A 8 7.79 -7.54 14.22
CA THR A 8 7.83 -8.86 13.55
C THR A 8 6.80 -8.92 12.42
N GLY A 9 5.57 -8.46 12.65
CA GLY A 9 4.53 -8.39 11.61
C GLY A 9 4.92 -7.45 10.47
N ALA A 10 5.57 -6.32 10.78
CA ALA A 10 6.08 -5.38 9.78
C ALA A 10 7.18 -6.01 8.90
N GLY A 11 8.02 -6.89 9.45
CA GLY A 11 9.01 -7.64 8.67
C GLY A 11 8.37 -8.58 7.65
N VAL A 12 7.39 -9.37 8.07
CA VAL A 12 6.65 -10.30 7.18
C VAL A 12 5.89 -9.52 6.11
N LEU A 13 5.15 -8.48 6.50
CA LEU A 13 4.42 -7.65 5.55
C LEU A 13 5.34 -6.84 4.65
N GLY A 14 6.52 -6.43 5.13
CA GLY A 14 7.52 -5.74 4.33
C GLY A 14 7.96 -6.60 3.15
N ALA A 15 8.24 -7.90 3.37
CA ALA A 15 8.59 -8.82 2.31
C ALA A 15 7.47 -8.97 1.26
N PHE A 16 6.22 -9.13 1.71
CA PHE A 16 5.06 -9.16 0.82
C PHE A 16 4.91 -7.85 0.05
N LEU A 17 5.01 -6.72 0.74
CA LEU A 17 4.80 -5.39 0.18
C LEU A 17 5.86 -5.03 -0.86
N THR A 18 7.12 -5.44 -0.67
CA THR A 18 8.17 -5.25 -1.67
C THR A 18 7.79 -5.92 -2.99
N LEU A 19 7.39 -7.19 -2.95
CA LEU A 19 6.97 -7.92 -4.15
C LEU A 19 5.65 -7.38 -4.72
N HIS A 20 4.74 -6.94 -3.85
CA HIS A 20 3.48 -6.34 -4.25
C HIS A 20 3.66 -5.00 -4.97
N LEU A 21 4.52 -4.11 -4.46
CA LEU A 21 4.85 -2.86 -5.13
C LEU A 21 5.67 -3.08 -6.39
N PHE A 22 6.58 -4.05 -6.40
CA PHE A 22 7.28 -4.45 -7.62
C PHE A 22 6.30 -4.88 -8.71
N ASN A 23 5.31 -5.71 -8.37
CA ASN A 23 4.24 -6.09 -9.29
C ASN A 23 3.49 -4.87 -9.86
N HIS A 24 3.16 -3.88 -9.01
CA HIS A 24 2.54 -2.62 -9.47
C HIS A 24 3.44 -1.79 -10.38
N LEU A 25 4.75 -1.80 -10.16
CA LEU A 25 5.70 -1.13 -11.05
C LEU A 25 5.80 -1.81 -12.41
N LEU A 26 5.57 -3.13 -12.51
CA LEU A 26 5.50 -3.81 -13.81
C LEU A 26 4.35 -3.32 -14.67
N ALA A 27 3.31 -2.73 -14.07
CA ALA A 27 2.23 -2.09 -14.81
C ALA A 27 2.72 -0.89 -15.62
N ILE A 28 3.89 -0.31 -15.35
CA ILE A 28 4.45 0.75 -16.20
C ILE A 28 4.70 0.23 -17.62
N GLY A 29 5.07 -1.05 -17.75
CA GLY A 29 5.28 -1.70 -19.04
C GLY A 29 3.98 -2.06 -19.74
N SER A 30 3.10 -2.83 -19.07
CA SER A 30 1.76 -3.15 -19.57
C SER A 30 0.88 -3.81 -18.49
N PRO A 31 -0.46 -3.87 -18.69
CA PRO A 31 -1.35 -4.65 -17.84
C PRO A 31 -1.00 -6.14 -17.80
N GLU A 32 -0.54 -6.69 -18.91
CA GLU A 32 -0.17 -8.11 -19.05
C GLU A 32 1.07 -8.43 -18.23
N ALA A 33 2.09 -7.56 -18.23
CA ALA A 33 3.30 -7.75 -17.41
C ALA A 33 2.96 -7.79 -15.92
N HIS A 34 2.10 -6.88 -15.47
CA HIS A 34 1.56 -6.90 -14.11
C HIS A 34 0.77 -8.19 -13.84
N ILE A 35 -0.17 -8.58 -14.72
CA ILE A 35 -1.02 -9.76 -14.49
C ILE A 35 -0.17 -11.04 -14.46
N HIS A 36 0.80 -11.19 -15.36
CA HIS A 36 1.66 -12.36 -15.45
C HIS A 36 2.48 -12.56 -14.16
N PHE A 37 3.15 -11.51 -13.69
CA PHE A 37 3.87 -11.59 -12.40
C PHE A 37 2.90 -11.82 -11.24
N MET A 38 1.76 -11.14 -11.23
CA MET A 38 0.74 -11.29 -10.19
C MET A 38 0.25 -12.74 -10.08
N GLU A 39 -0.01 -13.43 -11.19
CA GLU A 39 -0.43 -14.83 -11.20
C GLU A 39 0.63 -15.76 -10.59
N ALA A 40 1.89 -15.59 -10.99
CA ALA A 40 3.01 -16.34 -10.40
C ALA A 40 3.14 -16.05 -8.88
N PHE A 41 3.06 -14.78 -8.48
CA PHE A 41 3.16 -14.40 -7.08
C PHE A 41 1.97 -14.89 -6.24
N ARG A 42 0.77 -14.92 -6.82
CA ARG A 42 -0.46 -15.44 -6.17
C ARG A 42 -0.34 -16.90 -5.77
N ALA A 43 0.39 -17.72 -6.51
CA ALA A 43 0.66 -19.10 -6.13
C ALA A 43 1.32 -19.21 -4.73
N VAL A 44 2.04 -18.15 -4.32
CA VAL A 44 2.66 -18.05 -3.00
C VAL A 44 1.72 -17.36 -2.00
N TYR A 45 1.36 -16.09 -2.23
CA TYR A 45 0.69 -15.30 -1.19
C TYR A 45 -0.80 -15.61 -1.01
N ARG A 46 -1.45 -16.25 -2.01
CA ARG A 46 -2.81 -16.77 -1.88
C ARG A 46 -2.85 -18.24 -1.47
N ASN A 47 -1.72 -18.84 -1.10
CA ASN A 47 -1.75 -20.10 -0.38
C ASN A 47 -2.50 -19.89 0.95
N ARG A 48 -3.40 -20.81 1.31
CA ARG A 48 -4.29 -20.67 2.49
C ARG A 48 -3.55 -20.32 3.78
N VAL A 49 -2.38 -20.94 4.03
CA VAL A 49 -1.59 -20.69 5.24
C VAL A 49 -0.94 -19.31 5.17
N VAL A 50 -0.29 -19.00 4.04
CA VAL A 50 0.40 -17.72 3.83
C VAL A 50 -0.58 -16.55 3.88
N GLU A 51 -1.73 -16.67 3.23
CA GLU A 51 -2.77 -15.65 3.21
C GLU A 51 -3.30 -15.37 4.63
N VAL A 52 -3.59 -16.40 5.42
CA VAL A 52 -4.01 -16.23 6.82
C VAL A 52 -2.94 -15.52 7.64
N ILE A 53 -1.67 -15.88 7.50
CA ILE A 53 -0.56 -15.21 8.17
C ILE A 53 -0.50 -13.73 7.77
N LEU A 54 -0.58 -13.42 6.47
CA LEU A 54 -0.56 -12.05 5.98
C LEU A 54 -1.74 -11.24 6.53
N LEU A 55 -2.96 -11.79 6.53
CA LEU A 55 -4.14 -11.14 7.09
C LEU A 55 -4.02 -10.89 8.60
N LEU A 56 -3.48 -11.85 9.35
CA LEU A 56 -3.19 -11.68 10.77
C LEU A 56 -2.12 -10.61 11.00
N CYS A 57 -1.09 -10.54 10.15
CA CYS A 57 -0.11 -9.48 10.21
C CYS A 57 -0.76 -8.12 9.91
N VAL A 58 -1.63 -8.00 8.91
CA VAL A 58 -2.37 -6.75 8.61
C VAL A 58 -3.21 -6.32 9.81
N ALA A 59 -4.04 -7.22 10.34
CA ALA A 59 -4.87 -6.94 11.51
C ALA A 59 -4.03 -6.52 12.72
N SER A 60 -2.90 -7.20 12.94
CA SER A 60 -1.93 -6.87 13.98
C SER A 60 -1.31 -5.49 13.77
N GLN A 61 -0.88 -5.13 12.55
CA GLN A 61 -0.33 -3.80 12.25
C GLN A 61 -1.34 -2.69 12.51
N VAL A 62 -2.58 -2.86 12.04
CA VAL A 62 -3.65 -1.88 12.26
C VAL A 62 -3.94 -1.75 13.76
N GLY A 63 -4.18 -2.85 14.46
CA GLY A 63 -4.54 -2.81 15.89
C GLY A 63 -3.42 -2.25 16.78
N SER A 64 -2.18 -2.70 16.55
CA SER A 64 -1.03 -2.19 17.33
C SER A 64 -0.67 -0.75 16.97
N GLY A 65 -0.72 -0.38 15.69
CA GLY A 65 -0.48 0.99 15.22
C GLY A 65 -1.49 1.99 15.80
N LEU A 66 -2.79 1.68 15.74
CA LEU A 66 -3.83 2.51 16.36
C LEU A 66 -3.68 2.59 17.89
N THR A 67 -3.22 1.51 18.53
CA THR A 67 -2.91 1.53 19.96
C THR A 67 -1.75 2.48 20.27
N PHE A 68 -0.69 2.53 19.43
CA PHE A 68 0.41 3.48 19.60
C PHE A 68 -0.04 4.92 19.40
N VAL A 69 -0.85 5.18 18.36
CA VAL A 69 -1.46 6.50 18.13
C VAL A 69 -2.27 6.94 19.34
N ARG A 70 -3.16 6.07 19.85
CA ARG A 70 -4.01 6.39 21.01
C ARG A 70 -3.18 6.71 22.26
N ARG A 71 -2.11 5.96 22.50
CA ARG A 71 -1.23 6.17 23.66
C ARG A 71 -0.48 7.51 23.59
N ARG A 72 -0.14 7.94 22.38
CA ARG A 72 0.64 9.16 22.14
C ARG A 72 -0.23 10.35 21.75
N TRP A 73 -1.54 10.21 21.61
CA TRP A 73 -2.44 11.24 21.07
C TRP A 73 -2.30 12.62 21.72
N ARG A 74 -1.99 12.66 23.02
CA ARG A 74 -1.86 13.91 23.80
C ARG A 74 -0.43 14.49 23.80
N ASP A 75 0.54 13.77 23.24
CA ASP A 75 1.91 14.23 23.16
C ASP A 75 2.00 15.41 22.18
N ARG A 76 2.97 16.31 22.39
CA ARG A 76 3.33 17.26 21.34
C ARG A 76 4.17 16.54 20.29
N HIS A 77 3.72 16.58 19.04
CA HIS A 77 4.42 15.97 17.92
C HIS A 77 4.92 17.07 17.00
N GLU A 78 6.20 17.02 16.67
CA GLU A 78 6.83 17.99 15.79
C GLU A 78 7.69 17.26 14.73
N GLY A 79 7.82 17.87 13.55
CA GLY A 79 8.65 17.35 12.46
C GLY A 79 8.31 15.91 12.05
N LEU A 80 9.33 15.04 12.07
CA LEU A 80 9.23 13.66 11.60
C LEU A 80 8.29 12.78 12.43
N ASP A 81 8.06 13.12 13.70
CA ASP A 81 7.16 12.34 14.56
C ASP A 81 5.69 12.57 14.17
N LEU A 82 5.34 13.80 13.74
CA LEU A 82 4.02 14.09 13.20
C LEU A 82 3.80 13.38 11.85
N LEU A 83 4.82 13.37 10.99
CA LEU A 83 4.76 12.65 9.71
C LEU A 83 4.62 11.13 9.90
N GLN A 84 5.32 10.55 10.89
CA GLN A 84 5.16 9.13 11.22
C GLN A 84 3.75 8.81 11.74
N LEU A 85 3.20 9.66 12.61
CA LEU A 85 1.85 9.51 13.12
C LEU A 85 0.81 9.59 11.99
N GLY A 86 0.91 10.62 11.15
CA GLY A 86 -0.01 10.83 10.02
C GLY A 86 0.06 9.71 8.98
N SER A 87 1.27 9.33 8.56
CA SER A 87 1.46 8.20 7.64
C SER A 87 0.97 6.88 8.24
N GLY A 88 1.20 6.62 9.53
CA GLY A 88 0.70 5.42 10.20
C GLY A 88 -0.82 5.35 10.25
N LEU A 89 -1.49 6.48 10.55
CA LEU A 89 -2.96 6.58 10.50
C LEU A 89 -3.50 6.36 9.09
N TYR A 90 -2.85 6.97 8.09
CA TYR A 90 -3.24 6.79 6.69
C TYR A 90 -3.06 5.33 6.24
N LEU A 91 -1.95 4.67 6.59
CA LEU A 91 -1.73 3.26 6.28
C LEU A 91 -2.75 2.35 6.97
N ALA A 92 -3.16 2.66 8.20
CA ALA A 92 -4.23 1.92 8.86
C ALA A 92 -5.56 2.02 8.10
N PHE A 93 -5.95 3.24 7.71
CA PHE A 93 -7.11 3.48 6.85
C PHE A 93 -7.00 2.74 5.52
N PHE A 94 -5.87 2.90 4.83
CA PHE A 94 -5.59 2.26 3.55
C PHE A 94 -5.68 0.74 3.65
N LEU A 95 -5.07 0.11 4.64
CA LEU A 95 -5.11 -1.35 4.81
C LEU A 95 -6.53 -1.85 5.05
N LEU A 96 -7.32 -1.16 5.88
CA LEU A 96 -8.71 -1.53 6.13
C LEU A 96 -9.56 -1.48 4.86
N VAL A 97 -9.48 -0.38 4.11
CA VAL A 97 -10.25 -0.19 2.87
C VAL A 97 -9.73 -1.10 1.75
N HIS A 98 -8.42 -1.14 1.53
CA HIS A 98 -7.79 -1.89 0.44
C HIS A 98 -7.98 -3.40 0.61
N VAL A 99 -7.61 -3.96 1.77
CA VAL A 99 -7.75 -5.39 2.01
C VAL A 99 -9.23 -5.78 2.08
N GLY A 100 -10.08 -4.95 2.70
CA GLY A 100 -11.52 -5.14 2.69
C GLY A 100 -12.09 -5.21 1.27
N ALA A 101 -11.73 -4.27 0.39
CA ALA A 101 -12.18 -4.25 -1.00
C ALA A 101 -11.66 -5.45 -1.80
N VAL A 102 -10.42 -5.89 -1.59
CA VAL A 102 -9.86 -7.07 -2.27
C VAL A 102 -10.56 -8.36 -1.82
N LEU A 103 -10.86 -8.49 -0.53
CA LEU A 103 -11.59 -9.65 0.00
C LEU A 103 -13.05 -9.64 -0.47
N ALA A 104 -13.73 -8.49 -0.42
CA ALA A 104 -15.11 -8.34 -0.89
C ALA A 104 -15.23 -8.62 -2.40
N GLY A 105 -14.32 -8.09 -3.21
CA GLY A 105 -14.27 -8.36 -4.65
C GLY A 105 -14.21 -9.85 -4.97
N ARG A 106 -13.40 -10.60 -4.21
CA ARG A 106 -13.26 -12.04 -4.40
C ARG A 106 -14.43 -12.84 -3.83
N MET A 107 -14.84 -12.55 -2.59
CA MET A 107 -15.77 -13.39 -1.83
C MET A 107 -17.24 -13.05 -2.09
N GLN A 108 -17.55 -11.79 -2.38
CA GLN A 108 -18.93 -11.32 -2.56
C GLN A 108 -19.25 -11.11 -4.03
N LEU A 109 -18.31 -10.57 -4.81
CA LEU A 109 -18.53 -10.24 -6.23
C LEU A 109 -18.02 -11.32 -7.20
N GLY A 110 -17.28 -12.33 -6.70
CA GLY A 110 -16.68 -13.38 -7.53
C GLY A 110 -15.69 -12.84 -8.57
N LEU A 111 -15.17 -11.63 -8.37
CA LEU A 111 -14.26 -10.96 -9.30
C LEU A 111 -12.81 -11.37 -9.02
N ASP A 112 -12.06 -11.56 -10.09
CA ASP A 112 -10.61 -11.63 -9.99
C ASP A 112 -10.03 -10.25 -9.69
N THR A 113 -9.53 -10.08 -8.47
CA THR A 113 -8.93 -8.83 -7.96
C THR A 113 -7.54 -8.57 -8.54
N ASN A 114 -7.50 -8.39 -9.86
CA ASN A 114 -6.31 -8.17 -10.68
C ASN A 114 -6.10 -6.69 -11.04
N PHE A 115 -5.27 -6.42 -12.06
CA PHE A 115 -5.01 -5.07 -12.56
C PHE A 115 -6.30 -4.28 -12.81
N TYR A 116 -7.26 -4.87 -13.54
CA TYR A 116 -8.50 -4.21 -13.93
C TYR A 116 -9.42 -3.93 -12.74
N TYR A 117 -9.39 -4.77 -11.71
CA TYR A 117 -10.14 -4.51 -10.47
C TYR A 117 -9.63 -3.25 -9.77
N ALA A 118 -8.31 -3.07 -9.67
CA ALA A 118 -7.71 -1.89 -9.09
C ALA A 118 -7.88 -0.64 -9.99
N ALA A 119 -7.80 -0.82 -11.31
CA ALA A 119 -7.96 0.26 -12.29
C ALA A 119 -9.40 0.79 -12.36
N ALA A 120 -10.42 -0.05 -12.20
CA ALA A 120 -11.83 0.33 -12.46
C ALA A 120 -12.26 1.64 -11.76
N GLY A 121 -11.91 1.83 -10.49
CA GLY A 121 -12.24 3.06 -9.75
C GLY A 121 -11.55 4.32 -10.27
N LEU A 122 -10.40 4.19 -10.95
CA LEU A 122 -9.71 5.29 -11.61
C LEU A 122 -10.33 5.64 -12.96
N HIS A 123 -11.14 4.75 -13.55
CA HIS A 123 -11.75 4.97 -14.87
C HIS A 123 -13.19 5.47 -14.80
N VAL A 124 -13.81 5.49 -13.61
CA VAL A 124 -15.21 5.94 -13.42
C VAL A 124 -15.27 7.24 -12.60
N LEU A 125 -16.00 8.24 -13.08
CA LEU A 125 -16.33 9.44 -12.30
C LEU A 125 -17.56 9.21 -11.41
N PRO A 126 -17.62 9.80 -10.20
CA PRO A 126 -16.61 10.66 -9.57
C PRO A 126 -15.52 9.89 -8.81
N TYR A 127 -15.59 8.55 -8.76
CA TYR A 127 -14.70 7.69 -7.97
C TYR A 127 -13.20 7.91 -8.23
N ARG A 128 -12.83 8.30 -9.46
CA ARG A 128 -11.46 8.69 -9.81
C ARG A 128 -10.84 9.69 -8.83
N TYR A 129 -11.61 10.67 -8.37
CA TYR A 129 -11.13 11.70 -7.43
C TYR A 129 -10.85 11.16 -6.03
N PHE A 130 -11.45 10.03 -5.67
CA PHE A 130 -11.10 9.30 -4.45
C PHE A 130 -9.88 8.40 -4.69
N PHE A 131 -9.93 7.53 -5.71
CA PHE A 131 -8.91 6.49 -5.90
C PHE A 131 -7.53 7.02 -6.27
N MET A 132 -7.45 8.13 -7.01
CA MET A 132 -6.19 8.72 -7.43
C MET A 132 -5.34 9.19 -6.23
N PRO A 133 -5.83 10.10 -5.35
CA PRO A 133 -5.08 10.45 -4.14
C PRO A 133 -4.99 9.26 -3.17
N TYR A 134 -6.00 8.38 -3.13
CA TYR A 134 -6.00 7.21 -2.24
C TYR A 134 -4.80 6.29 -2.47
N TYR A 135 -4.53 5.90 -3.72
CA TYR A 135 -3.38 5.05 -4.06
C TYR A 135 -2.06 5.81 -3.97
N PHE A 136 -2.04 7.06 -4.45
CA PHE A 136 -0.83 7.89 -4.42
C PHE A 136 -0.31 8.09 -2.98
N LEU A 137 -1.20 8.50 -2.07
CA LEU A 137 -0.85 8.74 -0.69
C LEU A 137 -0.49 7.45 0.06
N ALA A 138 -0.95 6.27 -0.38
CA ALA A 138 -0.56 5.00 0.23
C ALA A 138 0.91 4.68 0.02
N VAL A 139 1.39 4.86 -1.21
CA VAL A 139 2.81 4.65 -1.55
C VAL A 139 3.69 5.70 -0.88
N LEU A 140 3.25 6.97 -0.81
CA LEU A 140 3.96 7.99 -0.04
C LEU A 140 3.96 7.70 1.47
N ALA A 141 2.83 7.29 2.04
CA ALA A 141 2.72 7.02 3.45
C ALA A 141 3.64 5.87 3.87
N ILE A 142 3.76 4.80 3.08
CA ILE A 142 4.69 3.73 3.40
C ILE A 142 6.14 4.19 3.34
N THR A 143 6.54 5.00 2.35
CA THR A 143 7.94 5.48 2.30
C THR A 143 8.25 6.41 3.46
N VAL A 144 7.35 7.33 3.83
CA VAL A 144 7.48 8.18 5.02
C VAL A 144 7.61 7.34 6.29
N HIS A 145 6.74 6.33 6.44
CA HIS A 145 6.75 5.45 7.60
C HIS A 145 8.07 4.64 7.69
N LEU A 146 8.57 4.15 6.56
CA LEU A 146 9.84 3.44 6.45
C LEU A 146 11.05 4.33 6.67
N ALA A 147 11.05 5.58 6.20
CA ALA A 147 12.14 6.53 6.44
C ALA A 147 12.34 6.76 7.93
N ARG A 148 11.24 6.90 8.68
CA ARG A 148 11.33 7.04 10.12
C ARG A 148 11.81 5.74 10.78
N ALA A 149 11.33 4.58 10.33
CA ALA A 149 11.84 3.29 10.82
C ALA A 149 13.35 3.11 10.55
N LEU A 150 13.84 3.53 9.38
CA LEU A 150 15.26 3.52 9.03
C LEU A 150 16.06 4.40 9.99
N HIS A 151 15.56 5.60 10.30
CA HIS A 151 16.18 6.47 11.29
C HIS A 151 16.35 5.73 12.63
N TRP A 152 15.32 5.07 13.15
CA TRP A 152 15.43 4.29 14.40
C TRP A 152 16.43 3.14 14.30
N LEU A 153 16.44 2.40 13.19
CA LEU A 153 17.28 1.20 13.03
C LEU A 153 18.75 1.51 12.74
N ALA A 154 19.06 2.68 12.18
CA ALA A 154 20.40 2.99 11.69
C ALA A 154 20.98 4.30 12.24
N HIS A 155 20.34 4.99 13.19
CA HIS A 155 20.87 6.23 13.78
C HIS A 155 22.27 6.08 14.38
N ASP A 156 22.56 4.95 15.03
CA ASP A 156 23.89 4.69 15.62
C ASP A 156 24.93 4.22 14.59
N ARG A 157 24.51 3.88 13.37
CA ARG A 157 25.36 3.27 12.34
C ARG A 157 25.68 4.20 11.17
N LEU A 158 24.82 5.18 10.92
CA LEU A 158 24.94 6.13 9.81
C LEU A 158 25.13 7.54 10.35
N GLY A 159 26.14 8.25 9.84
CA GLY A 159 26.29 9.67 10.09
C GLY A 159 25.10 10.47 9.55
N ALA A 160 24.87 11.66 10.12
CA ALA A 160 23.72 12.50 9.79
C ALA A 160 23.58 12.80 8.28
N GLY A 161 24.70 12.98 7.56
CA GLY A 161 24.68 13.18 6.10
C GLY A 161 24.18 11.96 5.34
N ALA A 162 24.67 10.77 5.68
CA ALA A 162 24.22 9.51 5.07
C ALA A 162 22.73 9.23 5.37
N MET A 163 22.28 9.49 6.60
CA MET A 163 20.87 9.36 6.98
C MET A 163 19.97 10.31 6.19
N ARG A 164 20.40 11.56 5.98
CA ARG A 164 19.68 12.53 5.14
C ARG A 164 19.58 12.05 3.70
N ILE A 165 20.67 11.60 3.10
CA ILE A 165 20.67 11.08 1.72
C ILE A 165 19.73 9.87 1.61
N ALA A 166 19.84 8.90 2.51
CA ALA A 166 19.00 7.70 2.48
C ALA A 166 17.51 8.05 2.63
N THR A 167 17.17 8.97 3.52
CA THR A 167 15.79 9.46 3.69
C THR A 167 15.29 10.15 2.42
N THR A 168 16.09 11.05 1.84
CA THR A 168 15.72 11.75 0.59
C THR A 168 15.51 10.77 -0.55
N LEU A 169 16.42 9.80 -0.75
CA LEU A 169 16.28 8.78 -1.79
C LEU A 169 15.02 7.93 -1.61
N LEU A 170 14.66 7.60 -0.37
CA LEU A 170 13.44 6.85 -0.09
C LEU A 170 12.18 7.68 -0.36
N MET A 171 12.18 8.98 -0.04
CA MET A 171 11.05 9.88 -0.34
C MET A 171 10.88 10.08 -1.85
N VAL A 172 11.97 10.38 -2.56
CA VAL A 172 11.96 10.61 -4.00
C VAL A 172 11.55 9.33 -4.73
N SER A 173 12.11 8.17 -4.37
CA SER A 173 11.71 6.90 -4.98
C SER A 173 10.24 6.57 -4.71
N GLY A 174 9.74 6.83 -3.50
CA GLY A 174 8.33 6.69 -3.16
C GLY A 174 7.41 7.58 -3.99
N PHE A 175 7.75 8.86 -4.14
CA PHE A 175 6.99 9.81 -4.94
C PHE A 175 6.97 9.42 -6.42
N THR A 176 8.13 9.06 -6.97
CA THR A 176 8.25 8.60 -8.36
C THR A 176 7.45 7.32 -8.58
N ALA A 177 7.58 6.33 -7.71
CA ALA A 177 6.82 5.09 -7.78
C ALA A 177 5.30 5.35 -7.69
N ALA A 178 4.85 6.17 -6.74
CA ALA A 178 3.45 6.52 -6.57
C ALA A 178 2.87 7.16 -7.84
N THR A 179 3.60 8.12 -8.42
CA THR A 179 3.22 8.81 -9.65
C THR A 179 3.10 7.83 -10.81
N LEU A 180 4.12 6.99 -11.02
CA LEU A 180 4.16 6.05 -12.15
C LEU A 180 3.10 4.95 -12.02
N ILE A 181 2.88 4.41 -10.81
CA ILE A 181 1.83 3.42 -10.56
C ILE A 181 0.47 4.02 -10.86
N VAL A 182 0.15 5.19 -10.30
CA VAL A 182 -1.16 5.82 -10.55
C VAL A 182 -1.34 6.15 -12.03
N ALA A 183 -0.31 6.67 -12.71
CA ALA A 183 -0.36 6.98 -14.13
C ALA A 183 -0.59 5.73 -15.00
N ALA A 184 0.02 4.59 -14.65
CA ALA A 184 -0.21 3.32 -15.34
C ALA A 184 -1.66 2.86 -15.18
N PHE A 185 -2.16 2.77 -13.94
CA PHE A 185 -3.51 2.26 -13.66
C PHE A 185 -4.62 3.22 -14.12
N SER A 186 -4.38 4.53 -14.17
CA SER A 186 -5.35 5.50 -14.68
C SER A 186 -5.41 5.56 -16.21
N GLY A 187 -4.54 4.84 -16.92
CA GLY A 187 -4.41 4.90 -18.37
C GLY A 187 -3.72 6.18 -18.90
N ALA A 188 -2.93 6.86 -18.06
CA ALA A 188 -2.19 8.05 -18.47
C ALA A 188 -0.88 7.71 -19.22
N LEU A 189 -0.31 6.53 -18.98
CA LEU A 189 0.89 6.06 -19.72
C LEU A 189 0.53 5.37 -21.03
N TYR A 190 -0.59 4.65 -21.07
CA TYR A 190 -1.11 3.93 -22.22
C TYR A 190 -2.61 3.68 -22.04
N GLU A 191 -3.32 3.37 -23.12
CA GLU A 191 -4.76 3.13 -23.07
C GLU A 191 -5.10 1.88 -22.24
N VAL A 192 -6.04 2.02 -21.30
CA VAL A 192 -6.53 0.91 -20.47
C VAL A 192 -8.03 0.75 -20.70
N THR A 193 -8.41 -0.31 -21.42
CA THR A 193 -9.83 -0.68 -21.55
C THR A 193 -10.22 -1.57 -20.38
N VAL A 194 -10.90 -1.01 -19.38
CA VAL A 194 -11.38 -1.77 -18.22
C VAL A 194 -12.60 -2.62 -18.61
N PRO A 195 -12.59 -3.96 -18.43
CA PRO A 195 -13.73 -4.80 -18.75
C PRO A 195 -15.00 -4.43 -17.95
N ALA A 196 -16.16 -4.52 -18.60
CA ALA A 196 -17.45 -4.11 -18.04
C ALA A 196 -17.78 -4.74 -16.67
N LYS A 197 -17.37 -6.01 -16.46
CA LYS A 197 -17.57 -6.70 -15.17
C LYS A 197 -16.92 -6.00 -13.97
N TYR A 198 -15.83 -5.27 -14.20
CA TYR A 198 -15.18 -4.49 -13.15
C TYR A 198 -15.83 -3.12 -12.98
N LEU A 199 -16.22 -2.47 -14.08
CA LEU A 199 -16.93 -1.19 -14.04
C LEU A 199 -18.29 -1.29 -13.35
N ALA A 200 -18.98 -2.43 -13.48
CA ALA A 200 -20.28 -2.69 -12.84
C ALA A 200 -20.26 -2.48 -11.32
N THR A 201 -19.10 -2.65 -10.67
CA THR A 201 -18.93 -2.41 -9.21
C THR A 201 -19.16 -0.95 -8.80
N PHE A 202 -19.07 -0.02 -9.74
CA PHE A 202 -19.25 1.42 -9.51
C PHE A 202 -20.60 1.96 -10.04
N VAL A 203 -21.35 1.14 -10.76
CA VAL A 203 -22.65 1.49 -11.36
C VAL A 203 -23.81 0.97 -10.53
N LEU A 204 -23.67 -0.20 -9.90
CA LEU A 204 -24.75 -0.87 -9.15
C LEU A 204 -24.87 -0.42 -7.68
N GLY A 205 -24.12 0.60 -7.27
CA GLY A 205 -24.06 1.10 -5.89
C GLY A 205 -24.35 2.60 -5.73
N GLY A 206 -24.97 3.22 -6.73
CA GLY A 206 -25.48 4.60 -6.68
C GLY A 206 -26.99 4.64 -6.60
#